data_AF-A0A0R2N0L3-F1
#
_entry.id   AF-A0A0R2N0L3-F1
#
_cell.length_a   1.000
_cell.length_b   1.000
_cell.length_c   1.000
_cell.angle_alpha   90.00
_cell.angle_beta   90.00
_cell.angle_gamma   90.00
#
_symmetry.space_group_name_H-M   'P 1'
#
loop_
_entity.id
_entity.type
_entity.pdbx_description
1 polymer ?
#
loop_
_entity_poly.entity_id
_entity_poly.type
_entity_poly.pdbx_seq_one_letter_code
_entity_poly.pdbx_strand_id
1 'polypeptide(L)'
;MTFVEILDQMRANRKIRQDKVTMQAVMDHKQAELIAYAFNDPQHMPGLKKAYPFLDKLVDDEPHEEIPEWKLEQAEFLSQAMRVKAAVQRKKEAGDHV
;
A
#
# COMPACT_ATOMS: atom_id res chain seq x y z
N MET A 1 -3.15 -7.33 36.36
CA MET A 1 -1.88 -6.59 36.40
C MET A 1 -1.20 -6.82 37.73
N THR A 2 -0.36 -7.84 37.75
CA THR A 2 0.57 -8.10 38.86
C THR A 2 1.86 -7.28 38.66
N PHE A 3 2.63 -7.05 39.73
CA PHE A 3 3.90 -6.31 39.63
C PHE A 3 4.88 -6.96 38.64
N VAL A 4 4.87 -8.30 38.56
CA VAL A 4 5.68 -9.07 37.61
C VAL A 4 5.26 -8.78 36.17
N GLU A 5 3.94 -8.76 35.89
CA GLU A 5 3.43 -8.41 34.56
C GLU A 5 3.84 -6.99 34.13
N ILE A 6 3.85 -6.02 35.05
CA ILE A 6 4.27 -4.64 34.76
C ILE A 6 5.77 -4.59 34.41
N LEU A 7 6.60 -5.31 35.17
CA LEU A 7 8.04 -5.39 34.89
C LEU A 7 8.32 -6.06 33.54
N ASP A 8 7.56 -7.10 33.20
CA ASP A 8 7.71 -7.80 31.93
C ASP A 8 7.28 -6.91 30.75
N GLN A 9 6.15 -6.22 30.89
CA GLN A 9 5.71 -5.22 29.90
C GLN A 9 6.71 -4.08 29.73
N MET A 10 7.32 -3.58 30.80
CA MET A 10 8.36 -2.55 30.69
C MET A 10 9.59 -3.05 29.94
N ARG A 11 10.02 -4.30 30.17
CA ARG A 11 11.13 -4.92 29.44
C ARG A 11 10.79 -5.12 27.96
N ALA A 12 9.59 -5.63 27.67
CA ALA A 12 9.10 -5.80 26.30
C ALA A 12 9.05 -4.46 25.55
N ASN A 13 8.49 -3.41 26.17
CA ASN A 13 8.42 -2.07 25.58
C ASN A 13 9.80 -1.48 25.31
N ARG A 14 10.76 -1.66 26.23
CA ARG A 14 12.13 -1.21 26.02
C ARG A 14 12.77 -1.91 24.82
N LYS A 15 12.58 -3.23 24.71
CA LYS A 15 13.10 -4.02 23.59
C LYS A 15 12.49 -3.60 22.26
N ILE A 16 11.16 -3.48 22.18
CA ILE A 16 10.45 -3.01 20.97
C ILE A 16 10.99 -1.63 20.55
N ARG A 17 11.23 -0.72 21.50
CA ARG A 17 11.76 0.61 21.19
C ARG A 17 13.19 0.54 20.65
N GLN A 18 14.04 -0.30 21.22
CA GLN A 18 15.41 -0.51 20.73
C GLN A 18 15.41 -1.14 19.33
N ASP A 19 14.60 -2.17 19.12
CA ASP A 19 14.45 -2.83 17.82
C ASP A 19 13.94 -1.84 16.76
N LYS A 20 12.97 -0.97 17.12
CA LYS A 20 12.47 0.07 16.21
C LYS A 20 13.55 1.08 15.82
N VAL A 21 14.33 1.58 16.79
CA VAL A 21 15.40 2.56 16.52
C VAL A 21 16.51 1.95 15.68
N THR A 22 16.92 0.71 16.00
CA THR A 22 17.95 0.01 15.21
C THR A 22 17.48 -0.28 13.80
N MET A 23 16.22 -0.71 13.62
CA MET A 23 15.64 -0.94 12.31
C MET A 23 15.54 0.36 11.49
N GLN A 24 15.10 1.47 12.11
CA GLN A 24 15.08 2.78 11.45
C GLN A 24 16.48 3.20 10.96
N ALA A 25 17.49 3.09 11.82
CA ALA A 25 18.86 3.44 11.45
C ALA A 25 19.38 2.61 10.25
N VAL A 26 19.10 1.31 10.23
CA VAL A 26 19.48 0.43 9.10
C VAL A 26 18.72 0.82 7.83
N MET A 27 17.42 1.14 7.93
CA MET A 27 16.61 1.54 6.78
C MET A 27 17.09 2.85 6.17
N ASP A 28 17.35 3.86 7.00
CA ASP A 28 17.81 5.18 6.58
C ASP A 28 19.19 5.09 5.92
N HIS A 29 20.09 4.27 6.47
CA HIS A 29 21.41 4.02 5.88
C HIS A 29 21.29 3.38 4.49
N LYS A 30 20.47 2.33 4.37
CA LYS A 30 20.22 1.67 3.08
C LYS A 30 19.55 2.61 2.07
N GLN A 31 18.65 3.47 2.52
CA GLN A 31 18.03 4.48 1.67
C GLN A 31 19.07 5.49 1.17
N ALA A 32 19.97 5.96 2.04
CA ALA A 32 21.04 6.87 1.64
C ALA A 32 22.00 6.23 0.62
N GLU A 33 22.36 4.95 0.81
CA GLU A 33 23.11 4.17 -0.19
C GLU A 33 22.37 4.14 -1.54
N LEU A 34 21.07 3.81 -1.55
CA LEU A 34 20.27 3.75 -2.77
C LEU A 34 20.17 5.11 -3.47
N ILE A 35 20.02 6.19 -2.71
CA ILE A 35 20.02 7.56 -3.25
C ILE A 35 21.39 7.88 -3.88
N ALA A 36 22.49 7.53 -3.21
CA ALA A 36 23.84 7.73 -3.74
C ALA A 36 24.06 6.95 -5.05
N TYR A 37 23.59 5.71 -5.13
CA TYR A 37 23.60 4.92 -6.38
C TYR A 37 22.73 5.56 -7.46
N ALA A 38 21.52 6.03 -7.13
CA ALA A 38 20.62 6.65 -8.11
C ALA A 38 21.21 7.90 -8.77
N PHE A 39 22.02 8.68 -8.03
CA PHE A 39 22.68 9.86 -8.58
C PHE A 39 24.00 9.58 -9.30
N ASN A 40 24.79 8.61 -8.84
CA ASN A 40 26.15 8.39 -9.36
C ASN A 40 26.22 7.26 -10.40
N ASP A 41 25.52 6.15 -10.17
CA ASP A 41 25.53 4.99 -11.07
C ASP A 41 24.23 4.19 -10.97
N PRO A 42 23.22 4.54 -11.79
CA PRO A 42 21.93 3.86 -11.80
C PRO A 42 22.00 2.41 -12.28
N GLN A 43 23.04 2.01 -13.03
CA GLN A 43 23.14 0.65 -13.59
C GLN A 43 23.59 -0.37 -12.56
N HIS A 44 24.35 0.06 -11.55
CA HIS A 44 24.86 -0.81 -10.49
C HIS A 44 24.02 -0.78 -9.21
N MET A 45 22.84 -0.16 -9.25
CA MET A 45 21.93 -0.09 -8.11
C MET A 45 21.55 -1.51 -7.64
N PRO A 46 21.76 -1.86 -6.36
CA PRO A 46 21.32 -3.14 -5.84
C PRO A 46 19.79 -3.22 -5.88
N GLY A 47 19.25 -4.32 -6.40
CA GLY A 47 17.81 -4.54 -6.44
C GLY A 47 17.17 -4.44 -5.05
N LEU A 48 15.92 -3.97 -4.98
CA LEU A 48 15.19 -3.68 -3.73
C LEU A 48 15.21 -4.84 -2.72
N LYS A 49 15.10 -6.08 -3.21
CA LYS A 49 15.18 -7.30 -2.37
C LYS A 49 16.54 -7.48 -1.67
N LYS A 50 17.64 -7.10 -2.32
CA LYS A 50 18.99 -7.15 -1.73
C LYS A 50 19.24 -6.01 -0.75
N ALA A 51 18.68 -4.84 -1.01
CA ALA A 51 18.80 -3.68 -0.13
C ALA A 51 17.96 -3.85 1.16
N TYR A 52 16.80 -4.50 1.05
CA TYR A 52 15.89 -4.74 2.16
C TYR A 52 15.49 -6.22 2.26
N PRO A 53 16.30 -7.05 2.95
CA PRO A 53 16.06 -8.50 3.06
C PRO A 53 14.75 -8.88 3.76
N PHE A 54 14.10 -7.95 4.45
CA PHE A 54 12.78 -8.18 5.05
C PHE A 54 11.65 -8.22 4.00
N LEU A 55 11.87 -7.66 2.81
CA LEU A 55 10.89 -7.71 1.72
C LEU A 55 10.69 -9.13 1.20
N ASP A 56 11.70 -10.01 1.28
CA ASP A 56 11.55 -11.41 0.87
C ASP A 56 10.48 -12.15 1.68
N LYS A 57 10.16 -11.67 2.90
CA LYS A 57 9.09 -12.23 3.74
C LYS A 57 7.71 -11.60 3.52
N LEU A 58 7.66 -10.45 2.85
CA LEU A 58 6.44 -9.68 2.56
C LEU A 58 5.91 -9.96 1.14
N VAL A 59 6.76 -10.46 0.24
CA VAL A 59 6.44 -10.68 -1.18
C VAL A 59 5.79 -12.05 -1.43
N ASP A 60 5.65 -12.90 -0.40
CA ASP A 60 4.84 -14.13 -0.49
C ASP A 60 3.33 -13.84 -0.44
N ASP A 61 2.93 -12.62 -0.07
CA ASP A 61 1.56 -12.13 -0.31
C ASP A 61 1.49 -11.63 -1.76
N GLU A 62 0.56 -12.23 -2.52
CA GLU A 62 0.33 -12.00 -3.95
C GLU A 62 0.49 -10.53 -4.38
N PRO A 63 0.97 -10.26 -5.61
CA PRO A 63 0.92 -8.92 -6.16
C PRO A 63 -0.52 -8.44 -6.10
N HIS A 64 -0.82 -7.53 -5.17
CA HIS A 64 -2.04 -6.75 -5.24
C HIS A 64 -1.88 -5.93 -6.52
N GLU A 65 -2.48 -6.39 -7.61
CA GLU A 65 -2.62 -5.60 -8.82
C GLU A 65 -3.38 -4.34 -8.38
N GLU A 66 -2.65 -3.25 -8.15
CA GLU A 66 -3.24 -1.94 -7.94
C GLU A 66 -4.03 -1.64 -9.20
N ILE A 67 -5.35 -1.91 -9.15
CA ILE A 67 -6.27 -1.57 -10.23
C ILE A 67 -6.08 -0.07 -10.44
N PRO A 68 -5.58 0.37 -11.61
CA PRO A 68 -5.30 1.77 -11.83
C PRO A 68 -6.58 2.58 -11.59
N GLU A 69 -6.47 3.72 -10.88
CA GLU A 69 -7.64 4.53 -10.47
C GLU A 69 -8.59 4.84 -11.64
N TRP A 70 -8.05 5.06 -12.84
CA TRP A 70 -8.85 5.30 -14.06
C TRP A 70 -9.81 4.16 -14.42
N LYS A 71 -9.48 2.90 -14.07
CA LYS A 71 -10.36 1.74 -14.30
C LYS A 71 -11.53 1.72 -13.33
N LEU A 72 -11.32 2.18 -12.09
CA LEU A 72 -12.38 2.34 -11.11
C LEU A 72 -13.34 3.45 -11.55
N GLU A 73 -12.79 4.60 -11.98
CA GLU A 73 -13.59 5.72 -12.52
C GLU A 73 -14.39 5.30 -13.76
N GLN A 74 -13.80 4.50 -14.65
CA GLN A 74 -14.50 3.99 -15.85
C GLN A 74 -15.71 3.12 -15.49
N ALA A 75 -15.58 2.25 -14.48
CA ALA A 75 -16.66 1.40 -14.01
C ALA A 75 -17.80 2.24 -13.39
N GLU A 76 -17.45 3.27 -12.61
CA GLU A 76 -18.42 4.20 -12.05
C GLU A 76 -19.19 4.96 -13.13
N PHE A 77 -18.48 5.49 -14.14
CA PHE A 77 -19.08 6.18 -15.28
C PHE A 77 -20.06 5.28 -16.05
N LEU A 78 -19.67 4.03 -16.32
CA LEU A 78 -20.56 3.06 -16.97
C LEU A 78 -21.81 2.79 -16.14
N SER A 79 -21.67 2.65 -14.82
CA SER A 79 -22.81 2.44 -13.92
C SER A 79 -23.80 3.61 -13.95
N GLN A 80 -23.30 4.84 -13.98
CA GLN A 80 -24.11 6.06 -14.04
C GLN A 80 -24.79 6.19 -15.41
N ALA A 81 -24.06 5.92 -16.49
CA ALA A 81 -24.61 5.94 -17.84
C ALA A 81 -25.75 4.92 -18.02
N MET A 82 -25.61 3.72 -17.44
CA MET A 82 -26.67 2.71 -17.43
C MET A 82 -27.91 3.19 -16.67
N ARG A 83 -27.74 3.82 -15.50
CA ARG A 83 -28.85 4.40 -14.72
C ARG A 83 -29.58 5.51 -15.50
N VAL A 84 -28.85 6.39 -16.16
CA VAL A 84 -29.43 7.46 -16.99
C VAL A 84 -30.20 6.87 -18.17
N LYS A 85 -29.62 5.89 -18.88
CA LYS A 85 -30.31 5.20 -19.99
C LYS A 85 -31.61 4.55 -19.53
N ALA A 86 -31.60 3.84 -18.40
CA ALA A 86 -32.81 3.24 -17.84
C ALA A 86 -33.87 4.28 -17.46
N ALA A 87 -33.46 5.43 -16.90
CA ALA A 87 -34.38 6.52 -16.58
C ALA A 87 -34.99 7.17 -17.84
N VAL A 88 -34.20 7.34 -18.91
CA VAL A 88 -34.68 7.85 -20.20
C VAL A 88 -35.65 6.87 -20.86
N GLN A 89 -35.36 5.57 -20.82
CA GLN A 89 -36.27 4.53 -21.34
C GLN A 89 -37.61 4.53 -20.61
N ARG A 90 -37.60 4.58 -19.27
CA ARG A 90 -38.83 4.68 -18.46
C ARG A 90 -39.65 5.93 -18.78
N LYS A 91 -39.00 7.08 -19.02
CA LYS A 91 -39.70 8.31 -19.43
C LYS A 91 -40.31 8.19 -20.82
N LYS A 92 -39.63 7.49 -21.74
CA LYS A 92 -40.14 7.24 -23.09
C LYS A 92 -41.36 6.32 -23.06
N GLU A 93 -41.30 5.24 -22.29
CA GLU A 93 -42.41 4.30 -22.07
C GLU A 93 -43.60 4.95 -21.34
N ALA A 94 -43.34 5.84 -20.38
CA ALA A 94 -44.38 6.60 -19.69
C ALA A 94 -45.00 7.73 -20.55
N GLY A 95 -44.31 8.18 -21.60
CA GLY A 95 -44.77 9.21 -22.54
C GLY A 95 -45.60 8.68 -23.72
N ASP A 96 -45.54 7.37 -24.01
CA ASP A 96 -46.32 6.69 -25.05
C ASP A 96 -47.74 6.26 -24.57
N HIS A 97 -48.14 6.63 -23.35
CA HIS A 97 -49.45 6.33 -22.75
C HIS A 97 -50.38 7.56 -22.58
N VAL A 98 -50.14 8.65 -23.33
CA VAL A 98 -51.07 9.79 -23.49
C VAL A 98 -51.30 10.04 -24.97
#